data_AF-A0A5J4NJX2-F1
#
_entry.id   AF-A0A5J4NJX2-F1
#
_cell.length_a   1.000
_cell.length_b   1.000
_cell.length_c   1.000
_cell.angle_alpha   90.00
_cell.angle_beta   90.00
_cell.angle_gamma   90.00
#
_symmetry.space_group_name_H-M   'P 1'
#
loop_
_entity.id
_entity.type
_entity.pdbx_description
1 polymer ?
#
loop_
_entity_poly.entity_id
_entity_poly.type
_entity_poly.pdbx_seq_one_letter_code
_entity_poly.pdbx_strand_id
1 'polypeptide(L)'
;MITLSDTFNHQDLLSHPRLQKRETKHRIFVNRSLQLDKIRFFGFDMDYTLAQYKSPAYEELSFDILKRRLIHVGYPEEISKFKYEPSFPVRGLWFDRTYGTFLKIDQFGNILRCMRGFKLIQGEQLRAMYPNKFIKYDSSRIEIINSLFGLPEIHMLSCIIHMLISDPTHVLMDTGIKKGNLYMSYTSIYEDVRTAADWMHQV
;
A
#
# COMPACT_ATOMS: atom_id res chain seq x y z
N MET A 1 39.28 -40.91 15.23
CA MET A 1 40.52 -40.64 16.00
C MET A 1 40.94 -39.21 15.63
N ILE A 2 40.49 -38.23 16.42
CA ILE A 2 40.88 -36.82 16.28
C ILE A 2 41.25 -36.37 17.69
N THR A 3 42.43 -35.77 17.78
CA THR A 3 43.27 -35.58 18.95
C THR A 3 42.74 -34.49 19.88
N LEU A 4 42.80 -34.78 21.18
CA LEU A 4 42.72 -33.83 22.28
C LEU A 4 43.98 -32.95 22.29
N SER A 5 43.84 -31.68 21.96
CA SER A 5 44.74 -30.63 22.42
C SER A 5 44.10 -29.28 22.16
N ASP A 6 43.40 -28.74 23.15
CA ASP A 6 43.37 -27.31 23.37
C ASP A 6 43.04 -27.06 24.84
N THR A 7 44.02 -26.45 25.52
CA THR A 7 44.02 -26.10 26.93
C THR A 7 42.90 -25.10 27.22
N PHE A 8 41.97 -25.48 28.11
CA PHE A 8 40.95 -24.60 28.65
C PHE A 8 41.60 -23.44 29.43
N ASN A 9 41.50 -22.23 28.90
CA ASN A 9 42.00 -21.03 29.55
C ASN A 9 40.93 -20.49 30.53
N HIS A 10 41.22 -20.46 31.82
CA HIS A 10 40.27 -20.07 32.87
C HIS A 10 39.80 -18.60 32.82
N GLN A 11 40.35 -17.79 31.90
CA GLN A 11 40.00 -16.38 31.75
C GLN A 11 38.73 -16.12 30.90
N ASP A 12 38.19 -17.11 30.19
CA ASP A 12 36.98 -16.93 29.37
C ASP A 12 35.66 -16.92 30.16
N LEU A 13 35.70 -17.31 31.45
CA LEU A 13 34.51 -17.42 32.32
C LEU A 13 33.96 -16.07 32.82
N LEU A 14 34.65 -14.95 32.56
CA LEU A 14 34.22 -13.60 33.01
C LEU A 14 33.65 -12.72 31.88
N SER A 15 33.58 -13.21 30.65
CA SER A 15 32.84 -12.50 29.61
C SER A 15 31.36 -12.81 29.78
N HIS A 16 30.54 -11.81 30.12
CA HIS A 16 29.10 -11.92 29.89
C HIS A 16 28.93 -12.43 28.46
N PRO A 17 28.18 -13.54 28.22
CA PRO A 17 27.99 -14.02 26.87
C PRO A 17 27.35 -12.86 26.12
N ARG A 18 28.13 -12.23 25.22
CA ARG A 18 27.60 -11.26 24.29
C ARG A 18 26.57 -12.04 23.52
N LEU A 19 25.30 -11.88 23.87
CA LEU A 19 24.17 -12.49 23.18
C LEU A 19 24.45 -12.28 21.70
N GLN A 20 24.79 -13.36 21.00
CA GLN A 20 25.14 -13.31 19.60
C GLN A 20 23.86 -12.83 18.90
N LYS A 21 23.81 -11.53 18.59
CA LYS A 21 22.64 -10.93 17.97
C LYS A 21 22.57 -11.54 16.58
N ARG A 22 21.67 -12.51 16.41
CA ARG A 22 21.34 -13.09 15.10
C ARG A 22 21.06 -11.97 14.12
N GLU A 23 21.43 -12.19 12.86
CA GLU A 23 21.16 -11.24 11.79
C GLU A 23 19.69 -10.83 11.77
N THR A 24 19.44 -9.53 11.64
CA THR A 24 18.09 -8.95 11.68
C THR A 24 17.16 -9.60 10.65
N LYS A 25 17.70 -10.03 9.49
CA LYS A 25 16.94 -10.69 8.42
C LYS A 25 16.35 -12.05 8.82
N HIS A 26 16.94 -12.74 9.79
CA HIS A 26 16.51 -14.06 10.26
C HIS A 26 15.86 -14.01 11.66
N ARG A 27 15.54 -12.81 12.14
CA ARG A 27 15.04 -12.59 13.50
C ARG A 27 13.53 -12.56 13.54
N ILE A 28 12.96 -13.26 14.52
CA ILE A 28 11.54 -13.11 14.92
C ILE A 28 11.46 -11.98 15.95
N PHE A 29 10.70 -10.94 15.65
CA PHE A 29 10.46 -9.81 16.55
C PHE A 29 9.33 -10.12 17.55
N VAL A 30 9.41 -9.56 18.75
CA VAL A 30 8.49 -9.86 19.85
C VAL A 30 7.89 -8.55 20.38
N ASN A 31 6.58 -8.36 20.17
CA ASN A 31 5.83 -7.24 20.75
C ASN A 31 5.27 -7.60 22.15
N ARG A 32 4.84 -8.85 22.32
CA ARG A 32 4.34 -9.42 23.59
C ARG A 32 5.00 -10.78 23.82
N SER A 33 5.37 -11.08 25.06
CA SER A 33 5.97 -12.36 25.42
C SER A 33 5.06 -13.54 25.05
N LEU A 34 5.63 -14.57 24.43
CA LEU A 34 4.92 -15.78 23.99
C LEU A 34 5.72 -17.03 24.40
N GLN A 35 5.06 -17.98 25.05
CA GLN A 35 5.62 -19.26 25.45
C GLN A 35 5.27 -20.32 24.40
N LEU A 36 6.24 -20.65 23.54
CA LEU A 36 6.02 -21.54 22.38
C LEU A 36 5.73 -22.99 22.76
N ASP A 37 6.21 -23.45 23.92
CA ASP A 37 5.93 -24.77 24.50
C ASP A 37 4.45 -25.01 24.82
N LYS A 38 3.68 -23.92 25.01
CA LYS A 38 2.23 -23.98 25.27
C LYS A 38 1.37 -24.01 24.00
N ILE A 39 1.96 -23.80 22.82
CA ILE A 39 1.24 -23.75 21.55
C ILE A 39 1.02 -25.18 21.03
N ARG A 40 -0.24 -25.55 20.77
CA ARG A 40 -0.62 -26.89 20.28
C ARG A 40 -0.94 -26.96 18.79
N PHE A 41 -1.30 -25.82 18.19
CA PHE A 41 -1.73 -25.74 16.80
C PHE A 41 -1.01 -24.59 16.10
N PHE A 42 -0.62 -24.81 14.85
CA PHE A 42 -0.02 -23.81 13.98
C PHE A 42 -0.93 -23.63 12.77
N GLY A 43 -1.56 -22.47 12.67
CA GLY A 43 -2.34 -22.07 11.50
C GLY A 43 -1.46 -21.28 10.53
N PHE A 44 -1.61 -21.55 9.23
CA PHE A 44 -0.93 -20.82 8.18
C PHE A 44 -1.97 -20.22 7.23
N ASP A 45 -1.77 -18.95 6.90
CA ASP A 45 -2.38 -18.34 5.72
C ASP A 45 -1.54 -18.71 4.47
N MET A 46 -2.14 -18.63 3.28
CA MET A 46 -1.46 -19.01 2.04
C MET A 46 -0.73 -17.82 1.43
N ASP A 47 -1.48 -16.84 0.96
CA ASP A 47 -0.96 -15.76 0.13
C ASP A 47 -0.15 -14.74 0.91
N TYR A 48 1.02 -14.40 0.38
CA TYR A 48 2.02 -13.55 1.06
C TYR A 48 2.49 -14.06 2.44
N THR A 49 2.10 -15.28 2.84
CA THR A 49 2.58 -15.98 4.04
C THR A 49 3.43 -17.20 3.66
N LEU A 50 2.81 -18.23 3.08
CA LEU A 50 3.51 -19.39 2.52
C LEU A 50 3.92 -19.15 1.07
N ALA A 51 2.99 -18.62 0.26
CA ALA A 51 3.19 -18.26 -1.13
C ALA A 51 3.57 -16.78 -1.25
N GLN A 52 4.87 -16.51 -1.24
CA GLN A 52 5.38 -15.15 -1.46
C GLN A 52 5.53 -14.88 -2.96
N TYR A 53 4.67 -14.02 -3.49
CA TYR A 53 4.76 -13.56 -4.86
C TYR A 53 6.02 -12.72 -5.09
N LYS A 54 6.61 -12.86 -6.27
CA LYS A 54 7.84 -12.13 -6.64
C LYS A 54 7.50 -10.70 -7.01
N SER A 55 8.02 -9.75 -6.23
CA SER A 55 7.96 -8.33 -6.53
C SER A 55 9.10 -7.90 -7.46
N PRO A 56 8.87 -7.05 -8.49
CA PRO A 56 7.60 -6.42 -8.85
C PRO A 56 6.75 -7.21 -9.86
N ALA A 57 7.17 -8.40 -10.28
CA ALA A 57 6.57 -9.12 -11.40
C ALA A 57 5.08 -9.43 -11.22
N TYR A 58 4.64 -9.76 -10.00
CA TYR A 58 3.23 -10.02 -9.71
C TYR A 58 2.39 -8.73 -9.76
N GLU A 59 2.91 -7.65 -9.19
CA GLU A 59 2.26 -6.35 -9.18
C GLU A 59 2.15 -5.75 -10.59
N GLU A 60 3.19 -5.91 -11.42
CA GLU A 60 3.19 -5.52 -12.83
C GLU A 60 2.12 -6.27 -13.62
N LEU A 61 2.06 -7.60 -13.47
CA LEU A 61 1.03 -8.42 -14.11
C LEU A 61 -0.37 -7.97 -13.71
N SER A 62 -0.59 -7.79 -12.40
CA SER A 62 -1.87 -7.34 -11.85
C SER A 62 -2.26 -5.97 -12.38
N PHE A 63 -1.31 -5.03 -12.44
CA PHE A 63 -1.50 -3.70 -12.98
C PHE A 63 -1.88 -3.73 -14.47
N ASP A 64 -1.25 -4.60 -15.27
CA ASP A 64 -1.56 -4.75 -16.68
C ASP A 64 -2.95 -5.36 -16.93
N ILE A 65 -3.38 -6.31 -16.10
CA ILE A 65 -4.73 -6.88 -16.18
C ILE A 65 -5.78 -5.81 -15.81
N LEU A 66 -5.57 -5.10 -14.70
CA LEU A 66 -6.40 -3.96 -14.28
C LEU A 66 -6.56 -2.93 -15.40
N LYS A 67 -5.44 -2.52 -16.00
CA LYS A 67 -5.40 -1.57 -17.10
C LYS A 67 -6.28 -2.01 -18.27
N ARG A 68 -6.13 -3.27 -18.72
CA ARG A 68 -6.95 -3.82 -19.82
C ARG A 68 -8.42 -3.88 -19.45
N ARG A 69 -8.76 -4.26 -18.21
CA ARG A 69 -10.14 -4.32 -17.73
C ARG A 69 -10.79 -2.94 -17.72
N LEU A 70 -10.07 -1.91 -17.27
CA LEU A 70 -10.54 -0.53 -17.24
C LEU A 70 -10.82 0.01 -18.66
N ILE A 71 -9.91 -0.25 -19.62
CA ILE A 71 -10.15 0.12 -21.03
C ILE A 71 -11.42 -0.55 -21.55
N HIS A 72 -11.58 -1.85 -21.26
CA HIS A 72 -12.74 -2.62 -21.72
C HIS A 72 -14.08 -2.08 -21.17
N VAL A 73 -14.12 -1.56 -19.94
CA VAL A 73 -15.34 -0.95 -19.37
C VAL A 73 -15.59 0.50 -19.82
N GLY A 74 -14.68 1.08 -20.60
CA GLY A 74 -14.87 2.40 -21.25
C GLY A 74 -13.95 3.51 -20.76
N TYR A 75 -12.90 3.21 -19.97
CA TYR A 75 -11.87 4.21 -19.69
C TYR A 75 -11.06 4.55 -20.95
N PRO A 76 -10.49 5.78 -21.03
CA PRO A 76 -9.76 6.23 -22.20
C PRO A 76 -8.56 5.34 -22.55
N GLU A 77 -8.31 5.09 -23.84
CA GLU A 77 -7.21 4.23 -24.28
C GLU A 77 -5.82 4.74 -23.89
N GLU A 78 -5.67 6.03 -23.54
CA GLU A 78 -4.39 6.57 -23.08
C GLU A 78 -3.85 5.84 -21.83
N ILE A 79 -4.73 5.23 -21.02
CA ILE A 79 -4.29 4.47 -19.84
C ILE A 79 -3.44 3.25 -20.22
N SER A 80 -3.53 2.75 -21.46
CA SER A 80 -2.69 1.66 -21.99
C SER A 80 -1.18 1.95 -21.86
N LYS A 81 -0.82 3.24 -21.89
CA LYS A 81 0.57 3.73 -21.81
C LYS A 81 1.13 3.71 -20.38
N PHE A 82 0.29 3.52 -19.37
CA PHE A 82 0.75 3.45 -17.98
C PHE A 82 1.65 2.23 -17.78
N LYS A 83 2.77 2.47 -17.10
CA LYS A 83 3.72 1.46 -16.64
C LYS A 83 3.71 1.45 -15.13
N TYR A 84 3.71 0.27 -14.53
CA TYR A 84 3.77 0.14 -13.08
C TYR A 84 5.15 0.63 -12.57
N GLU A 85 5.13 1.42 -11.49
CA GLU A 85 6.34 1.94 -10.83
C GLU A 85 6.39 1.41 -9.39
N PRO A 86 7.21 0.38 -9.11
CA PRO A 86 7.24 -0.29 -7.81
C PRO A 86 7.66 0.60 -6.64
N SER A 87 8.40 1.68 -6.91
CA SER A 87 8.89 2.59 -5.87
C SER A 87 7.82 3.54 -5.32
N PHE A 88 6.70 3.68 -6.02
CA PHE A 88 5.64 4.63 -5.67
C PHE A 88 4.65 4.11 -4.60
N PRO A 89 3.95 2.97 -4.81
CA PRO A 89 2.89 2.57 -3.90
C PRO A 89 3.45 2.08 -2.57
N VAL A 90 2.83 2.52 -1.48
CA VAL A 90 3.18 2.07 -0.12
C VAL A 90 1.95 1.47 0.54
N ARG A 91 2.13 0.34 1.21
CA ARG A 91 1.05 -0.32 1.96
C ARG A 91 0.56 0.53 3.13
N GLY A 92 -0.74 0.38 3.44
CA GLY A 92 -1.39 1.06 4.55
C GLY A 92 -1.55 2.56 4.30
N LEU A 93 -1.90 2.91 3.06
CA LEU A 93 -2.41 4.24 2.73
C LEU A 93 -3.92 4.25 2.89
N TRP A 94 -4.44 5.39 3.31
CA TRP A 94 -5.88 5.66 3.36
C TRP A 94 -6.26 6.39 2.09
N PHE A 95 -7.23 5.88 1.35
CA PHE A 95 -7.77 6.56 0.19
C PHE A 95 -9.05 7.28 0.57
N ASP A 96 -9.05 8.62 0.45
CA ASP A 96 -10.24 9.44 0.64
C ASP A 96 -11.03 9.53 -0.66
N ARG A 97 -12.16 8.83 -0.71
CA ARG A 97 -13.06 8.79 -1.87
C ARG A 97 -13.72 10.14 -2.15
N THR A 98 -13.84 11.01 -1.16
CA THR A 98 -14.41 12.35 -1.34
C THR A 98 -13.47 13.23 -2.15
N TYR A 99 -12.18 13.30 -1.80
CA TYR A 99 -11.23 14.22 -2.44
C TYR A 99 -10.26 13.56 -3.43
N GLY A 100 -10.31 12.23 -3.58
CA GLY A 100 -9.42 11.48 -4.45
C GLY A 100 -7.96 11.52 -3.99
N THR A 101 -7.72 11.55 -2.67
CA THR A 101 -6.37 11.69 -2.12
C THR A 101 -5.92 10.46 -1.36
N PHE A 102 -4.64 10.11 -1.50
CA PHE A 102 -3.95 9.17 -0.64
C PHE A 102 -3.39 9.88 0.58
N LEU A 103 -3.73 9.37 1.76
CA LEU A 103 -3.30 9.89 3.05
C LEU A 103 -2.40 8.86 3.72
N LYS A 104 -1.23 9.30 4.19
CA LYS A 104 -0.48 8.59 5.22
C LYS A 104 -0.83 9.20 6.55
N ILE A 105 -1.31 8.38 7.48
CA ILE A 105 -1.74 8.84 8.79
C ILE A 105 -0.89 8.22 9.91
N ASP A 106 -0.92 8.85 11.07
CA ASP A 106 -0.45 8.24 12.32
C ASP A 106 -1.56 7.42 13.00
N GLN A 107 -1.23 6.81 14.15
CA GLN A 107 -2.17 6.02 14.95
C GLN A 107 -3.33 6.83 15.56
N PHE A 108 -3.22 8.16 15.59
CA PHE A 108 -4.22 9.05 16.14
C PHE A 108 -5.12 9.67 15.06
N GLY A 109 -4.87 9.40 13.77
CA GLY A 109 -5.63 9.95 12.65
C GLY A 109 -5.10 11.28 12.11
N ASN A 110 -3.92 11.73 12.55
CA ASN A 110 -3.28 12.92 12.00
C ASN A 110 -2.64 12.59 10.64
N ILE A 111 -2.78 13.51 9.69
CA ILE A 111 -2.27 13.38 8.33
C ILE A 111 -0.77 13.72 8.31
N LEU A 112 0.05 12.71 8.04
CA LEU A 112 1.50 12.82 7.86
C LEU A 112 1.88 13.24 6.44
N ARG A 113 1.20 12.66 5.44
CA ARG A 113 1.37 12.96 4.00
C ARG A 113 0.01 12.92 3.32
N CYS A 114 -0.18 13.78 2.32
CA CYS A 114 -1.37 13.77 1.47
C CYS A 114 -0.95 13.92 0.01
N MET A 115 -1.43 13.05 -0.86
CA MET A 115 -1.12 13.05 -2.28
C MET A 115 -2.41 12.97 -3.09
N ARG A 116 -2.47 13.72 -4.21
CA ARG A 116 -3.55 13.65 -5.20
C ARG A 116 -2.95 13.30 -6.55
N GLY A 117 -3.22 12.10 -7.05
CA GLY A 117 -2.43 11.52 -8.15
C GLY A 117 -0.97 11.35 -7.71
N PHE A 118 -0.04 11.98 -8.44
CA PHE A 118 1.38 12.06 -8.08
C PHE A 118 1.78 13.36 -7.36
N LYS A 119 0.85 14.30 -7.20
CA LYS A 119 1.14 15.61 -6.60
C LYS A 119 1.03 15.54 -5.08
N LEU A 120 2.08 15.96 -4.38
CA LEU A 120 2.07 16.13 -2.94
C LEU A 120 1.27 17.39 -2.58
N ILE A 121 0.29 17.26 -1.68
CA ILE A 121 -0.54 18.36 -1.20
C ILE A 121 -0.06 18.81 0.18
N GLN A 122 0.23 20.10 0.31
CA GLN A 122 0.80 20.70 1.52
C GLN A 122 0.21 22.08 1.81
N GLY A 123 0.58 22.65 2.96
CA GLY A 123 0.30 24.05 3.29
C GLY A 123 -1.19 24.35 3.38
N GLU A 124 -1.60 25.39 2.68
CA GLU A 124 -2.99 25.87 2.65
C GLU A 124 -3.93 24.92 1.91
N GLN A 125 -3.47 24.30 0.82
CA GLN A 125 -4.29 23.33 0.06
C GLN A 125 -4.69 22.13 0.93
N LEU A 126 -3.75 21.66 1.76
CA LEU A 126 -4.04 20.59 2.72
C LEU A 126 -5.08 21.05 3.75
N ARG A 127 -4.95 22.27 4.29
CA ARG A 127 -5.89 22.81 5.30
C ARG A 127 -7.27 23.11 4.71
N ALA A 128 -7.36 23.45 3.43
CA ALA A 128 -8.63 23.66 2.75
C ALA A 128 -9.45 22.36 2.70
N MET A 129 -8.80 21.23 2.40
CA MET A 129 -9.45 19.91 2.39
C MET A 129 -9.62 19.32 3.79
N TYR A 130 -8.62 19.52 4.66
CA TYR A 130 -8.51 18.94 5.99
C TYR A 130 -8.12 20.03 7.01
N PRO A 131 -9.08 20.84 7.51
CA PRO A 131 -8.80 22.00 8.37
C PRO A 131 -7.94 21.68 9.59
N ASN A 132 -8.22 20.56 10.26
CA ASN A 132 -7.48 20.12 11.45
C ASN A 132 -6.32 19.17 11.14
N LYS A 133 -5.98 18.96 9.85
CA LYS A 133 -5.02 17.92 9.40
C LYS A 133 -5.27 16.55 10.05
N PHE A 134 -6.54 16.26 10.30
CA PHE A 134 -7.01 15.08 11.00
C PHE A 134 -8.15 14.50 10.22
N ILE A 135 -8.22 13.17 10.18
CA ILE A 135 -9.33 12.46 9.59
C ILE A 135 -9.78 11.33 10.50
N LYS A 136 -11.08 11.27 10.76
CA LYS A 136 -11.69 10.14 11.46
C LYS A 136 -11.95 9.03 10.44
N TYR A 137 -11.72 7.79 10.84
CA TYR A 137 -12.13 6.66 10.03
C TYR A 137 -13.65 6.64 9.85
N ASP A 138 -14.08 6.57 8.60
CA ASP A 138 -15.46 6.38 8.18
C ASP A 138 -15.42 5.47 6.96
N SER A 139 -15.97 4.27 7.09
CA SER A 139 -15.93 3.27 6.03
C SER A 139 -16.69 3.70 4.76
N SER A 140 -17.61 4.65 4.85
CA SER A 140 -18.33 5.19 3.70
C SER A 140 -17.51 6.16 2.84
N ARG A 141 -16.39 6.67 3.39
CA ARG A 141 -15.53 7.66 2.76
C ARG A 141 -14.10 7.16 2.56
N ILE A 142 -13.59 6.42 3.53
CA ILE A 142 -12.18 6.03 3.63
C ILE A 142 -12.03 4.55 3.36
N GLU A 143 -11.19 4.24 2.38
CA GLU A 143 -10.68 2.90 2.17
C GLU A 143 -9.26 2.77 2.75
N ILE A 144 -8.97 1.65 3.44
CA ILE A 144 -7.64 1.38 3.96
C ILE A 144 -6.97 0.27 3.16
N ILE A 145 -5.99 0.63 2.34
CA ILE A 145 -5.32 -0.32 1.44
C ILE A 145 -4.13 -0.97 2.16
N ASN A 146 -4.43 -2.01 2.94
CA ASN A 146 -3.47 -2.68 3.84
C ASN A 146 -2.82 -3.96 3.28
N SER A 147 -3.31 -4.47 2.16
CA SER A 147 -2.79 -5.68 1.54
C SER A 147 -1.73 -5.36 0.49
N LEU A 148 -0.79 -6.29 0.26
CA LEU A 148 0.15 -6.23 -0.86
C LEU A 148 -0.58 -6.36 -2.22
N PHE A 149 -1.74 -7.03 -2.24
CA PHE A 149 -2.62 -7.08 -3.42
C PHE A 149 -3.14 -5.69 -3.85
N GLY A 150 -3.18 -4.72 -2.94
CA GLY A 150 -3.68 -3.37 -3.23
C GLY A 150 -2.62 -2.41 -3.79
N LEU A 151 -1.34 -2.82 -3.92
CA LEU A 151 -0.29 -1.95 -4.47
C LEU A 151 -0.55 -1.55 -5.93
N PRO A 152 -0.99 -2.46 -6.83
CA PRO A 152 -1.39 -2.09 -8.19
C PRO A 152 -2.58 -1.12 -8.21
N GLU A 153 -3.58 -1.30 -7.33
CA GLU A 153 -4.74 -0.41 -7.22
C GLU A 153 -4.33 1.01 -6.81
N ILE A 154 -3.45 1.15 -5.81
CA ILE A 154 -2.91 2.45 -5.38
C ILE A 154 -2.27 3.17 -6.58
N HIS A 155 -1.40 2.47 -7.30
CA HIS A 155 -0.70 3.06 -8.42
C HIS A 155 -1.67 3.42 -9.57
N MET A 156 -2.63 2.54 -9.89
CA MET A 156 -3.61 2.76 -10.95
C MET A 156 -4.49 3.99 -10.67
N LEU A 157 -5.02 4.09 -9.44
CA LEU A 157 -5.78 5.26 -8.99
C LEU A 157 -4.94 6.54 -9.10
N SER A 158 -3.68 6.50 -8.68
CA SER A 158 -2.78 7.64 -8.81
C SER A 158 -2.56 8.05 -10.27
N CYS A 159 -2.34 7.09 -11.18
CA CYS A 159 -2.21 7.37 -12.61
C CYS A 159 -3.48 8.01 -13.18
N ILE A 160 -4.65 7.43 -12.94
CA ILE A 160 -5.94 7.91 -13.45
C ILE A 160 -6.22 9.32 -12.92
N ILE A 161 -6.13 9.51 -11.61
CA ILE A 161 -6.39 10.81 -10.98
C ILE A 161 -5.39 11.85 -11.50
N HIS A 162 -4.11 11.49 -11.64
CA HIS A 162 -3.12 12.41 -12.20
C HIS A 162 -3.41 12.79 -13.64
N MET A 163 -3.75 11.82 -14.50
CA MET A 163 -4.11 12.04 -15.89
C MET A 163 -5.32 12.98 -16.00
N LEU A 164 -6.39 12.70 -15.24
CA LEU A 164 -7.60 13.50 -15.27
C LEU A 164 -7.36 14.93 -14.76
N ILE A 165 -6.53 15.11 -13.74
CA ILE A 165 -6.20 16.44 -13.20
C ILE A 165 -5.30 17.25 -14.15
N SER A 166 -4.44 16.57 -14.91
CA SER A 166 -3.44 17.21 -15.77
C SER A 166 -3.99 17.61 -17.14
N ASP A 167 -5.15 17.10 -17.52
CA ASP A 167 -5.81 17.43 -18.77
C ASP A 167 -6.48 18.82 -18.68
N PRO A 168 -6.07 19.79 -19.51
CA PRO A 168 -6.58 21.16 -19.47
C PRO A 168 -8.03 21.31 -19.93
N THR A 169 -8.61 20.29 -20.58
CA THR A 169 -10.02 20.29 -21.00
C THR A 169 -10.97 19.95 -19.84
N HIS A 170 -10.44 19.44 -18.74
CA HIS A 170 -11.21 19.09 -17.56
C HIS A 170 -11.32 20.26 -16.58
N VAL A 171 -12.51 20.40 -15.99
CA VAL A 171 -12.75 21.33 -14.89
C VAL A 171 -12.62 20.56 -13.59
N LEU A 172 -11.64 20.94 -12.76
CA LEU A 172 -11.43 20.36 -11.44
C LEU A 172 -12.54 20.82 -10.50
N MET A 173 -13.17 19.87 -9.82
CA MET A 173 -14.10 20.12 -8.74
C MET A 173 -13.51 19.56 -7.44
N ASP A 174 -14.08 19.95 -6.30
CA ASP A 174 -13.58 19.49 -5.00
C ASP A 174 -13.67 17.97 -4.88
N THR A 175 -14.78 17.38 -5.34
CA THR A 175 -15.10 15.96 -5.17
C THR A 175 -14.99 15.11 -6.45
N GLY A 176 -14.47 15.69 -7.52
CA GLY A 176 -14.41 15.01 -8.80
C GLY A 176 -13.93 15.91 -9.93
N ILE A 177 -14.22 15.49 -11.15
CA ILE A 177 -13.72 16.11 -12.37
C ILE A 177 -14.86 16.17 -13.38
N LYS A 178 -15.01 17.33 -14.04
CA LYS A 178 -16.04 17.55 -15.05
C LYS A 178 -15.43 17.65 -16.44
N LYS A 179 -15.95 16.86 -17.39
CA LYS A 179 -15.60 16.88 -18.81
C LYS A 179 -16.85 17.16 -19.65
N GLY A 180 -17.00 18.39 -20.13
CA GLY A 180 -18.25 18.82 -20.80
C GLY A 180 -19.46 18.65 -19.88
N ASN A 181 -20.39 17.77 -20.25
CA ASN A 181 -21.59 17.46 -19.44
C ASN A 181 -21.41 16.24 -18.52
N LEU A 182 -20.28 15.52 -18.61
CA LEU A 182 -20.00 14.37 -17.77
C LEU A 182 -19.31 14.80 -16.48
N TYR A 183 -19.79 14.32 -15.34
CA TYR A 183 -19.15 14.48 -14.05
C TYR A 183 -18.69 13.12 -13.53
N MET A 184 -17.41 13.01 -13.19
CA MET A 184 -16.78 11.82 -12.63
C MET A 184 -16.36 12.13 -11.20
N SER A 185 -17.00 11.49 -10.22
CA SER A 185 -16.59 11.62 -8.82
C SER A 185 -15.38 10.75 -8.52
N TYR A 186 -14.54 11.14 -7.56
CA TYR A 186 -13.44 10.30 -7.11
C TYR A 186 -13.93 8.98 -6.49
N THR A 187 -15.12 9.00 -5.86
CA THR A 187 -15.81 7.80 -5.39
C THR A 187 -16.08 6.83 -6.53
N SER A 188 -16.72 7.28 -7.62
CA SER A 188 -17.01 6.42 -8.78
C SER A 188 -15.74 5.89 -9.43
N ILE A 189 -14.69 6.70 -9.55
CA ILE A 189 -13.40 6.25 -10.09
C ILE A 189 -12.79 5.14 -9.23
N TYR A 190 -12.88 5.29 -7.90
CA TYR A 190 -12.44 4.26 -6.99
C TYR A 190 -13.25 2.97 -7.11
N GLU A 191 -14.58 3.08 -7.20
CA GLU A 191 -15.48 1.93 -7.35
C GLU A 191 -15.20 1.16 -8.65
N ASP A 192 -14.92 1.86 -9.76
CA ASP A 192 -14.57 1.23 -11.03
C ASP A 192 -13.24 0.46 -10.93
N VAL A 193 -12.20 1.07 -10.35
CA VAL A 193 -10.90 0.39 -10.14
C VAL A 193 -11.05 -0.79 -9.20
N ARG A 194 -11.81 -0.63 -8.11
CA ARG A 194 -12.04 -1.69 -7.14
C ARG A 194 -12.79 -2.87 -7.77
N THR A 195 -13.83 -2.58 -8.54
CA THR A 195 -14.60 -3.61 -9.26
C THR A 195 -13.73 -4.33 -10.30
N ALA A 196 -12.84 -3.62 -10.99
CA ALA A 196 -11.87 -4.23 -11.90
C ALA A 196 -10.86 -5.13 -11.17
N ALA A 197 -10.41 -4.73 -9.97
CA ALA A 197 -9.51 -5.51 -9.13
C ALA A 197 -10.18 -6.77 -8.58
N ASP A 198 -11.43 -6.66 -8.12
CA ASP A 198 -12.20 -7.79 -7.63
C ASP A 198 -12.49 -8.79 -8.77
N TRP A 199 -12.82 -8.29 -9.97
CA TRP A 199 -12.99 -9.13 -11.16
C TRP A 199 -11.74 -9.94 -11.51
N MET A 200 -10.55 -9.33 -11.41
CA MET A 200 -9.27 -10.01 -11.69
C MET A 200 -9.04 -11.23 -10.80
N HIS A 201 -9.49 -11.19 -9.54
CA HIS A 201 -9.28 -12.27 -8.58
C HIS A 201 -10.41 -13.32 -8.58
N GLN A 202 -11.48 -13.11 -9.35
CA GLN A 202 -12.63 -14.01 -9.44
C GLN A 202 -12.65 -14.86 -10.73
N VAL A 203 -11.82 -14.50 -11.72
CA VAL A 203 -11.73 -15.17 -13.03
C VAL A 203 -10.56 -16.13 -13.09
#